data_AF-A0A7C2J3J6-F1
#
_entry.id   AF-A0A7C2J3J6-F1
#
_cell.length_a   1.000
_cell.length_b   1.000
_cell.length_c   1.000
_cell.angle_alpha   90.00
_cell.angle_beta   90.00
_cell.angle_gamma   90.00
#
_symmetry.space_group_name_H-M   'P 1'
#
loop_
_entity.id
_entity.type
_entity.pdbx_description
1 polymer ?
#
loop_
_entity_poly.entity_id
_entity_poly.type
_entity_poly.pdbx_seq_one_letter_code
_entity_poly.pdbx_strand_id
1 'polypeptide(L)'
;MKLRLYLIRTITLFTVLISLTVYSSANQRVVRISKIRIKGAKAVSLKEIKENMATEFPSIKPWITRPEFDEEVLKDDMVRIERLYSKYGYYDAHATYKLKYNKERDRVEITINIKEGKPIILEELNLDIRGEIEDRLKKEILESIPIKVGKPFSAVSYQATKGTILDILSANGYPKATIEGEALINRKHKWAHATLIIDPGPLYRFGEITITGNKEVEEEVIRREITFKEGDIYSTKHLSDTQARIFQLGLFSSVVIDTKFNEKQHRANINIRVKERKLGTLKIGVGYGTEDLLRGQLVWTQRNLFGGGRKLEASAKLSFITQRFETQFSQPYIAGKRSEFTGSFNLQRDILPSFSSDSITGSAGIKKGFLDVYSAFGTFNVQISKLSDISSATEEFIRENNFFLTFFNFGLERNTTDSILNPTRGTLLTTNLETSFKTLGSDVNYLKGFAEARGYKKISKLVLAKRLGIGFIEPFGTTRRFDIPLFKRFFAGGSTSMRGFPFQKLGPLDENNEPVGGNSILLGSFELRFPIYRNFGGVAFLDYGNVFPKEFDIRLDELKYAVGTGLRYNTLIGPLRIDIGYALNPEPGIGRFQFFLSIGQAF
;
A
#
# COMPACT_ATOMS: atom_id res chain seq x y z
N MET A 1 -60.79 9.11 56.49
CA MET A 1 -61.17 8.85 55.08
C MET A 1 -61.19 10.13 54.22
N LYS A 2 -60.27 11.09 54.44
CA LYS A 2 -60.14 12.33 53.65
C LYS A 2 -58.73 12.53 53.04
N LEU A 3 -57.81 11.58 53.23
CA LEU A 3 -56.46 11.61 52.66
C LEU A 3 -56.29 10.75 51.40
N ARG A 4 -57.26 9.88 51.06
CA ARG A 4 -57.23 9.01 49.86
C ARG A 4 -57.75 9.69 48.58
N LEU A 5 -58.46 10.82 48.68
CA LEU A 5 -58.96 11.56 47.50
C LEU A 5 -57.96 12.59 46.94
N TYR A 6 -57.01 13.07 47.74
CA TYR A 6 -56.04 14.07 47.27
C TYR A 6 -54.91 13.41 46.45
N LEU A 7 -54.45 12.23 46.87
CA LEU A 7 -53.36 11.50 46.18
C LEU A 7 -53.76 10.96 44.80
N ILE A 8 -55.05 10.61 44.61
CA ILE A 8 -55.56 10.17 43.31
C ILE A 8 -55.69 11.37 42.37
N ARG A 9 -56.05 12.57 42.85
CA ARG A 9 -56.10 13.77 42.00
C ARG A 9 -54.73 14.28 41.55
N THR A 10 -53.67 14.17 42.36
CA THR A 10 -52.31 14.58 41.95
C THR A 10 -51.65 13.58 40.99
N ILE A 11 -51.90 12.27 41.14
CA ILE A 11 -51.34 11.27 40.22
C ILE A 11 -52.06 11.29 38.87
N THR A 12 -53.37 11.57 38.82
CA THR A 12 -54.10 11.75 37.55
C THR A 12 -53.74 13.08 36.86
N LEU A 13 -53.44 14.16 37.58
CA LEU A 13 -52.96 15.40 36.94
C LEU A 13 -51.53 15.27 36.39
N PHE A 14 -50.64 14.51 37.05
CA PHE A 14 -49.27 14.32 36.57
C PHE A 14 -49.18 13.35 35.39
N THR A 15 -50.03 12.32 35.35
CA THR A 15 -50.16 11.45 34.17
C THR A 15 -50.79 12.19 32.99
N VAL A 16 -51.78 13.05 33.23
CA VAL A 16 -52.38 13.89 32.17
C VAL A 16 -51.40 14.93 31.63
N LEU A 17 -50.57 15.58 32.46
CA LEU A 17 -49.56 16.55 31.97
C LEU A 17 -48.39 15.91 31.20
N ILE A 18 -47.98 14.69 31.55
CA ILE A 18 -46.97 13.93 30.78
C ILE A 18 -47.58 13.35 29.49
N SER A 19 -48.86 12.99 29.47
CA SER A 19 -49.53 12.61 28.22
C SER A 19 -49.91 13.81 27.32
N LEU A 20 -50.06 15.03 27.86
CA LEU A 20 -50.33 16.25 27.08
C LEU A 20 -49.08 17.01 26.63
N THR A 21 -47.89 16.75 27.20
CA THR A 21 -46.62 17.14 26.54
C THR A 21 -46.20 16.18 25.43
N VAL A 22 -46.87 15.03 25.30
CA VAL A 22 -46.70 14.06 24.19
C VAL A 22 -47.76 14.25 23.08
N TYR A 23 -48.77 15.12 23.29
CA TYR A 23 -49.84 15.37 22.31
C TYR A 23 -49.93 16.85 21.92
N SER A 24 -48.81 17.45 21.51
CA SER A 24 -48.79 18.68 20.71
C SER A 24 -47.53 18.84 19.84
N SER A 25 -46.77 17.78 19.60
CA SER A 25 -45.91 17.73 18.41
C SER A 25 -46.77 17.17 17.29
N ALA A 26 -47.38 18.06 16.53
CA ALA A 26 -47.92 17.71 15.22
C ALA A 26 -46.86 16.85 14.53
N ASN A 27 -47.20 15.59 14.24
CA ASN A 27 -46.34 14.59 13.65
C ASN A 27 -45.91 15.11 12.26
N GLN A 28 -44.86 15.93 12.21
CA GLN A 28 -44.24 16.37 10.97
C GLN A 28 -43.76 15.08 10.33
N ARG A 29 -44.44 14.66 9.26
CA ARG A 29 -44.01 13.52 8.47
C ARG A 29 -42.58 13.81 8.02
N VAL A 30 -41.62 13.10 8.61
CA VAL A 30 -40.21 13.24 8.29
C VAL A 30 -40.03 12.82 6.84
N VAL A 31 -39.83 13.80 5.96
CA VAL A 31 -39.51 13.54 4.57
C VAL A 31 -38.05 13.10 4.51
N ARG A 32 -37.76 12.02 3.79
CA ARG A 32 -36.39 11.52 3.62
C ARG A 32 -35.88 11.68 2.20
N ILE A 33 -34.60 11.98 2.06
CA ILE A 33 -33.96 12.17 0.76
C ILE A 33 -33.75 10.79 0.12
N SER A 34 -34.40 10.56 -1.01
CA SER A 34 -34.29 9.31 -1.76
C SER A 34 -33.13 9.32 -2.76
N LYS A 35 -32.87 10.48 -3.38
CA LYS A 35 -31.84 10.66 -4.41
C LYS A 35 -31.50 12.15 -4.57
N ILE A 36 -30.23 12.45 -4.78
CA ILE A 36 -29.74 13.78 -5.19
C ILE A 36 -29.07 13.65 -6.56
N ARG A 37 -29.46 14.50 -7.52
CA ARG A 37 -28.79 14.63 -8.82
C ARG A 37 -28.25 16.04 -8.97
N ILE A 38 -26.98 16.16 -9.32
CA ILE A 38 -26.35 17.45 -9.64
C ILE A 38 -26.14 17.49 -11.15
N LYS A 39 -26.59 18.56 -11.79
CA LYS A 39 -26.44 18.81 -13.23
C LYS A 39 -25.71 20.14 -13.45
N GLY A 40 -24.88 20.20 -14.48
CA GLY A 40 -24.19 21.42 -14.88
C GLY A 40 -22.86 21.68 -14.18
N ALA A 41 -22.41 20.79 -13.29
CA ALA A 41 -21.09 20.86 -12.67
C ALA A 41 -19.99 20.35 -13.62
N LYS A 42 -19.22 21.27 -14.20
CA LYS A 42 -18.06 20.98 -15.06
C LYS A 42 -16.75 21.53 -14.47
N ALA A 43 -16.79 22.73 -13.90
CA ALA A 43 -15.60 23.41 -13.38
C ALA A 43 -15.19 22.95 -11.98
N VAL A 44 -16.15 22.56 -11.14
CA VAL A 44 -15.93 22.07 -9.77
C VAL A 44 -16.30 20.60 -9.70
N SER A 45 -15.50 19.81 -8.98
CA SER A 45 -15.77 18.37 -8.88
C SER A 45 -17.02 18.10 -8.04
N LEU A 46 -17.77 17.04 -8.40
CA LEU A 46 -18.94 16.62 -7.62
C LEU A 46 -18.59 16.26 -6.17
N LYS A 47 -17.34 15.85 -5.93
CA LYS A 47 -16.83 15.53 -4.59
C LYS A 47 -16.74 16.81 -3.75
N GLU A 48 -16.11 17.87 -4.27
CA GLU A 48 -15.99 19.15 -3.55
C GLU A 48 -17.35 19.80 -3.30
N ILE A 49 -18.27 19.73 -4.27
CA ILE A 49 -19.65 20.21 -4.10
C ILE A 49 -20.31 19.47 -2.93
N LYS A 50 -20.21 18.14 -2.91
CA LYS A 50 -20.77 17.32 -1.84
C LYS A 50 -20.13 17.60 -0.47
N GLU A 51 -18.83 17.84 -0.40
CA GLU A 51 -18.11 18.14 0.85
C GLU A 51 -18.43 19.54 1.40
N ASN A 52 -18.93 20.46 0.57
CA ASN A 52 -19.31 21.82 0.99
C ASN A 52 -20.82 21.97 1.28
N MET A 53 -21.63 20.94 1.02
CA MET A 53 -23.05 20.90 1.33
C MET A 53 -23.29 20.34 2.75
N ALA A 54 -24.27 20.89 3.46
CA ALA A 54 -24.78 20.28 4.70
C ALA A 54 -25.81 19.18 4.42
N THR A 55 -26.54 19.25 3.30
CA THR A 55 -27.50 18.23 2.92
C THR A 55 -26.80 16.89 2.75
N GLU A 56 -27.16 15.94 3.59
CA GLU A 56 -26.60 14.60 3.54
C GLU A 56 -27.05 13.85 2.29
N PHE A 57 -26.10 13.20 1.62
CA PHE A 57 -26.39 12.44 0.42
C PHE A 57 -26.88 11.04 0.81
N PRO A 58 -27.99 10.55 0.21
CA PRO A 58 -28.49 9.22 0.50
C PRO A 58 -27.46 8.16 0.15
N SER A 59 -27.32 7.17 1.03
CA SER A 59 -26.46 6.03 0.79
C SER A 59 -27.02 5.17 -0.35
N ILE A 60 -26.13 4.61 -1.16
CA ILE A 60 -26.48 3.61 -2.19
C ILE A 60 -26.99 2.30 -1.53
N LYS A 61 -26.75 2.15 -0.22
CA LYS A 61 -27.00 0.92 0.53
C LYS A 61 -28.41 0.92 1.11
N PRO A 62 -29.26 -0.08 0.79
CA PRO A 62 -30.68 -0.07 1.15
C PRO A 62 -30.97 -0.21 2.66
N TRP A 63 -30.00 -0.66 3.46
CA TRP A 63 -30.13 -0.86 4.92
C TRP A 63 -29.67 0.34 5.77
N ILE A 64 -29.18 1.42 5.16
CA ILE A 64 -28.86 2.66 5.89
C ILE A 64 -30.08 3.57 5.83
N THR A 65 -30.50 4.08 6.99
CA THR A 65 -31.59 5.05 7.08
C THR A 65 -31.28 6.24 6.18
N ARG A 66 -32.23 6.59 5.31
CA ARG A 66 -32.07 7.75 4.43
C ARG A 66 -32.05 9.03 5.27
N PRO A 67 -31.20 10.00 4.90
CA PRO A 67 -31.12 11.26 5.63
C PRO A 67 -32.45 12.01 5.55
N GLU A 68 -32.73 12.75 6.61
CA GLU A 68 -33.90 13.62 6.68
C GLU A 68 -33.73 14.80 5.71
N PHE A 69 -34.84 15.21 5.12
CA PHE A 69 -34.88 16.34 4.21
C PHE A 69 -35.25 17.60 4.98
N ASP A 70 -34.34 18.56 4.97
CA ASP A 70 -34.56 19.93 5.41
C ASP A 70 -34.40 20.87 4.21
N GLU A 71 -35.47 21.56 3.84
CA GLU A 71 -35.47 22.46 2.69
C GLU A 71 -34.69 23.75 2.95
N GLU A 72 -34.65 24.24 4.19
CA GLU A 72 -33.87 25.44 4.54
C GLU A 72 -32.37 25.15 4.45
N VAL A 73 -31.94 23.96 4.91
CA VAL A 73 -30.56 23.50 4.71
C VAL A 73 -30.22 23.39 3.22
N LEU A 74 -31.14 22.90 2.39
CA LEU A 74 -30.93 22.79 0.94
C LEU A 74 -30.86 24.18 0.27
N LYS A 75 -31.65 25.16 0.71
CA LYS A 75 -31.57 26.54 0.21
C LYS A 75 -30.22 27.16 0.55
N ASP A 76 -29.76 27.00 1.79
CA ASP A 76 -28.44 27.44 2.21
C ASP A 76 -27.32 26.77 1.40
N ASP A 77 -27.49 25.49 1.07
CA ASP A 77 -26.55 24.76 0.22
C ASP A 77 -26.44 25.34 -1.18
N MET A 78 -27.50 25.94 -1.75
CA MET A 78 -27.39 26.62 -3.05
C MET A 78 -26.42 27.80 -2.95
N VAL A 79 -26.53 28.60 -1.88
CA VAL A 79 -25.61 29.72 -1.62
C VAL A 79 -24.19 29.21 -1.36
N ARG A 80 -24.02 28.08 -0.66
CA ARG A 80 -22.70 27.46 -0.45
C ARG A 80 -22.08 26.98 -1.77
N ILE A 81 -22.87 26.41 -2.67
CA ILE A 81 -22.41 26.00 -4.01
C ILE A 81 -21.98 27.25 -4.79
N GLU A 82 -22.79 28.31 -4.83
CA GLU A 82 -22.43 29.55 -5.53
C GLU A 82 -21.14 30.18 -4.96
N ARG A 83 -21.00 30.21 -3.62
CA ARG A 83 -19.77 30.64 -2.95
C ARG A 83 -18.59 29.74 -3.29
N LEU A 84 -18.76 28.43 -3.34
CA LEU A 84 -17.72 27.49 -3.78
C LEU A 84 -17.27 27.83 -5.20
N TYR A 85 -18.20 27.99 -6.13
CA TYR A 85 -17.91 28.37 -7.51
C TYR A 85 -17.18 29.71 -7.64
N SER A 86 -17.53 30.70 -6.80
CA SER A 86 -16.83 31.99 -6.76
C SER A 86 -15.34 31.84 -6.41
N LYS A 87 -14.97 30.84 -5.59
CA LYS A 87 -13.56 30.55 -5.27
C LYS A 87 -12.76 30.05 -6.48
N TYR A 88 -13.44 29.47 -7.48
CA TYR A 88 -12.85 29.01 -8.74
C TYR A 88 -13.04 30.02 -9.90
N GLY A 89 -13.47 31.25 -9.59
CA GLY A 89 -13.60 32.32 -10.58
C GLY A 89 -14.96 32.44 -11.25
N TYR A 90 -15.96 31.66 -10.82
CA TYR A 90 -17.31 31.66 -11.40
C TYR A 90 -18.28 32.47 -10.52
N TYR A 91 -18.14 33.79 -10.56
CA TYR A 91 -18.92 34.72 -9.71
C TYR A 91 -20.38 34.93 -10.14
N ASP A 92 -20.73 34.46 -11.35
CA ASP A 92 -22.10 34.49 -11.86
C ASP A 92 -22.75 33.09 -11.76
N ALA A 93 -22.10 32.16 -11.07
CA ALA A 93 -22.65 30.85 -10.87
C ALA A 93 -23.97 30.97 -10.11
N HIS A 94 -24.98 30.24 -10.59
CA HIS A 94 -26.29 30.19 -9.97
C HIS A 94 -26.74 28.75 -9.79
N ALA A 95 -27.09 28.40 -8.55
CA ALA A 95 -27.56 27.07 -8.18
C ALA A 95 -29.05 27.11 -7.86
N THR A 96 -29.80 26.20 -8.49
CA THR A 96 -31.24 26.04 -8.25
C THR A 96 -31.56 24.59 -7.99
N TYR A 97 -32.66 24.30 -7.29
CA TYR A 97 -33.09 22.93 -7.05
C TYR A 97 -34.53 22.69 -7.51
N LYS A 98 -34.85 21.42 -7.79
CA LYS A 98 -36.20 20.92 -8.03
C LYS A 98 -36.46 19.73 -7.11
N LEU A 99 -37.61 19.74 -6.44
CA LEU A 99 -38.05 18.66 -5.56
C LEU A 99 -39.10 17.80 -6.28
N LYS A 100 -38.95 16.48 -6.20
CA LYS A 100 -39.95 15.52 -6.67
C LYS A 100 -40.31 14.58 -5.54
N TYR A 101 -41.49 14.78 -4.97
CA TYR A 101 -42.04 13.93 -3.92
C TYR A 101 -42.62 12.63 -4.49
N ASN A 102 -42.58 11.54 -3.74
CA ASN A 102 -43.34 10.33 -4.06
C ASN A 102 -44.84 10.51 -3.71
N LYS A 103 -45.67 9.52 -4.10
CA LYS A 103 -47.14 9.55 -3.86
C LYS A 103 -47.50 9.74 -2.39
N GLU A 104 -46.72 9.16 -1.46
CA GLU A 104 -46.96 9.21 -0.01
C GLU A 104 -46.43 10.49 0.66
N ARG A 105 -45.64 11.29 -0.08
CA ARG A 105 -44.93 12.51 0.39
C ARG A 105 -44.00 12.28 1.59
N ASP A 106 -43.51 11.06 1.78
CA ASP A 106 -42.52 10.70 2.80
C ASP A 106 -41.09 10.66 2.24
N ARG A 107 -40.94 10.79 0.91
CA ARG A 107 -39.66 10.76 0.21
C ARG A 107 -39.57 11.83 -0.85
N VAL A 108 -38.38 12.43 -0.99
CA VAL A 108 -38.08 13.45 -2.00
C VAL A 108 -36.87 13.08 -2.84
N GLU A 109 -36.94 13.31 -4.15
CA GLU A 109 -35.79 13.33 -5.06
C GLU A 109 -35.43 14.79 -5.36
N ILE A 110 -34.16 15.15 -5.12
CA ILE A 110 -33.62 16.49 -5.28
C ILE A 110 -32.82 16.54 -6.59
N THR A 111 -33.12 17.49 -7.46
CA THR A 111 -32.30 17.79 -8.64
C THR A 111 -31.74 19.20 -8.53
N ILE A 112 -30.44 19.31 -8.29
CA ILE A 112 -29.69 20.57 -8.26
C ILE A 112 -29.20 20.85 -9.69
N ASN A 113 -29.53 22.03 -10.21
CA ASN A 113 -29.08 22.52 -11.52
C ASN A 113 -28.17 23.73 -11.28
N ILE A 114 -26.92 23.59 -11.70
CA ILE A 114 -25.90 24.63 -11.59
C ILE A 114 -25.70 25.23 -12.98
N LYS A 115 -25.85 26.55 -13.08
CA LYS A 115 -25.40 27.33 -14.23
C LYS A 115 -24.11 28.02 -13.80
N GLU A 116 -22.97 27.60 -14.34
CA GLU A 116 -21.66 28.06 -13.87
C GLU A 116 -21.37 29.53 -14.24
N GLY A 117 -21.98 30.01 -15.32
CA GLY A 117 -21.67 31.34 -15.85
C GLY A 117 -20.31 31.39 -16.55
N LYS A 118 -19.89 32.60 -16.96
CA LYS A 118 -18.56 32.80 -17.55
C LYS A 118 -17.53 32.95 -16.43
N PRO A 119 -16.36 32.28 -16.51
CA PRO A 119 -15.30 32.46 -15.54
C PRO A 119 -14.65 33.84 -15.69
N ILE A 120 -14.08 34.33 -14.59
CA ILE A 120 -13.04 35.35 -14.63
C ILE A 120 -11.76 34.72 -15.20
N ILE A 121 -11.20 35.29 -16.25
CA ILE A 121 -9.94 34.84 -16.84
C ILE A 121 -8.79 35.66 -16.27
N LEU A 122 -7.70 35.00 -15.89
CA LEU A 122 -6.47 35.71 -15.53
C LEU A 122 -5.79 36.22 -16.80
N GLU A 123 -5.79 37.52 -17.03
CA GLU A 123 -5.19 38.14 -18.21
C GLU A 123 -3.72 38.52 -17.97
N GLU A 124 -3.39 38.90 -16.73
CA GLU A 124 -2.05 39.35 -16.37
C GLU A 124 -1.62 38.75 -15.02
N LEU A 125 -0.40 38.24 -14.98
CA LEU A 125 0.28 37.81 -13.76
C LEU A 125 1.64 38.50 -13.71
N ASN A 126 1.79 39.45 -12.80
CA ASN A 126 3.06 40.09 -12.52
C ASN A 126 3.71 39.47 -11.28
N LEU A 127 4.94 38.98 -11.44
CA LEU A 127 5.77 38.49 -10.33
C LEU A 127 6.93 39.47 -10.13
N ASP A 128 6.80 40.37 -9.15
CA ASP A 128 7.83 41.33 -8.76
C ASP A 128 8.74 40.67 -7.72
N ILE A 129 9.90 40.17 -8.14
CA ILE A 129 10.89 39.55 -7.25
C ILE A 129 11.90 40.63 -6.82
N ARG A 130 11.76 41.08 -5.58
CA ARG A 130 12.59 42.13 -4.98
C ARG A 130 13.85 41.53 -4.35
N GLY A 131 14.77 41.06 -5.18
CA GLY A 131 16.04 40.51 -4.73
C GLY A 131 16.79 39.73 -5.80
N GLU A 132 18.07 39.47 -5.55
CA GLU A 132 18.89 38.64 -6.43
C GLU A 132 18.69 37.15 -6.07
N ILE A 133 18.02 36.44 -6.98
CA ILE A 133 17.96 34.97 -6.97
C ILE A 133 18.45 34.44 -8.31
N GLU A 134 18.97 33.21 -8.31
CA GLU A 134 19.45 32.54 -9.51
C GLU A 134 18.36 32.45 -10.58
N ASP A 135 18.73 32.63 -11.85
CA ASP A 135 17.76 32.58 -12.96
C ASP A 135 17.11 31.21 -13.12
N ARG A 136 17.84 30.14 -12.75
CA ARG A 136 17.29 28.79 -12.67
C ARG A 136 16.11 28.73 -11.70
N LEU A 137 16.23 29.38 -10.53
CA LEU A 137 15.20 29.39 -9.51
C LEU A 137 13.97 30.21 -9.95
N LYS A 138 14.17 31.34 -10.63
CA LYS A 138 13.08 32.12 -11.26
C LYS A 138 12.29 31.25 -12.25
N LYS A 139 13.00 30.51 -13.09
CA LYS A 139 12.39 29.59 -14.07
C LYS A 139 11.60 28.48 -13.37
N GLU A 140 12.16 27.86 -12.33
CA GLU A 140 11.49 26.82 -11.55
C GLU A 140 10.18 27.34 -10.91
N ILE A 141 10.19 28.56 -10.38
CA ILE A 141 8.99 29.23 -9.86
C ILE A 141 7.93 29.37 -10.97
N LEU A 142 8.29 29.96 -12.11
CA LEU A 142 7.36 30.21 -13.21
C LEU A 142 6.73 28.92 -13.78
N GLU A 143 7.52 27.85 -13.87
CA GLU A 143 7.05 26.56 -14.35
C GLU A 143 6.11 25.88 -13.33
N SER A 144 6.43 25.97 -12.04
CA SER A 144 5.76 25.20 -10.97
C SER A 144 4.47 25.83 -10.44
N ILE A 145 4.23 27.13 -10.64
CA ILE A 145 3.04 27.79 -10.09
C ILE A 145 1.72 27.24 -10.68
N PRO A 146 0.72 26.93 -9.85
CA PRO A 146 -0.59 26.44 -10.30
C PRO A 146 -1.39 27.44 -11.15
N ILE A 147 -1.29 28.73 -10.85
CA ILE A 147 -2.01 29.78 -11.57
C ILE A 147 -1.34 30.06 -12.94
N LYS A 148 -2.14 30.18 -14.00
CA LYS A 148 -1.64 30.42 -15.38
C LYS A 148 -2.47 31.48 -16.09
N VAL A 149 -1.80 32.36 -16.83
CA VAL A 149 -2.43 33.37 -17.70
C VAL A 149 -3.26 32.66 -18.78
N GLY A 150 -4.42 33.22 -19.11
CA GLY A 150 -5.38 32.67 -20.07
C GLY A 150 -6.25 31.54 -19.52
N LYS A 151 -6.16 31.23 -18.22
CA LYS A 151 -7.01 30.24 -17.53
C LYS A 151 -7.95 30.93 -16.52
N PRO A 152 -9.02 30.25 -16.07
CA PRO A 152 -9.88 30.77 -15.01
C PRO A 152 -9.08 31.14 -13.75
N PHE A 153 -9.27 32.36 -13.25
CA PHE A 153 -8.70 32.80 -11.99
C PHE A 153 -9.38 32.07 -10.84
N SER A 154 -8.61 31.46 -9.94
CA SER A 154 -9.13 30.81 -8.74
C SER A 154 -8.39 31.33 -7.51
N ALA A 155 -9.13 31.72 -6.47
CA ALA A 155 -8.56 32.08 -5.18
C ALA A 155 -7.79 30.90 -4.57
N VAL A 156 -8.27 29.66 -4.77
CA VAL A 156 -7.58 28.44 -4.36
C VAL A 156 -6.21 28.30 -5.04
N SER A 157 -6.14 28.38 -6.38
CA SER A 157 -4.86 28.31 -7.10
C SER A 157 -3.94 29.49 -6.78
N TYR A 158 -4.49 30.67 -6.53
CA TYR A 158 -3.72 31.86 -6.14
C TYR A 158 -3.02 31.67 -4.79
N GLN A 159 -3.72 31.16 -3.77
CA GLN A 159 -3.10 30.84 -2.48
C GLN A 159 -2.11 29.68 -2.60
N ALA A 160 -2.42 28.65 -3.40
CA ALA A 160 -1.51 27.55 -3.68
C ALA A 160 -0.23 28.02 -4.39
N THR A 161 -0.34 28.99 -5.31
CA THR A 161 0.80 29.66 -5.94
C THR A 161 1.67 30.34 -4.90
N LYS A 162 1.10 31.10 -3.95
CA LYS A 162 1.89 31.73 -2.87
C LYS A 162 2.66 30.69 -2.06
N GLY A 163 1.99 29.63 -1.63
CA GLY A 163 2.63 28.52 -0.90
C GLY A 163 3.74 27.84 -1.71
N THR A 164 3.49 27.53 -2.98
CA THR A 164 4.46 26.88 -3.87
C THR A 164 5.73 27.73 -4.04
N ILE A 165 5.59 29.05 -4.18
CA ILE A 165 6.74 29.96 -4.27
C ILE A 165 7.55 29.94 -2.97
N LEU A 166 6.88 30.06 -1.82
CA LEU A 166 7.54 30.03 -0.51
C LEU A 166 8.26 28.69 -0.25
N ASP A 167 7.65 27.57 -0.67
CA ASP A 167 8.24 26.23 -0.55
C ASP A 167 9.49 26.10 -1.43
N ILE A 168 9.43 26.56 -2.70
CA ILE A 168 10.57 26.57 -3.62
C ILE A 168 11.71 27.44 -3.07
N LEU A 169 11.40 28.65 -2.60
CA LEU A 169 12.39 29.55 -2.01
C LEU A 169 13.02 28.93 -0.75
N SER A 170 12.21 28.39 0.15
CA SER A 170 12.68 27.73 1.38
C SER A 170 13.52 26.47 1.10
N ALA A 171 13.21 25.75 0.01
CA ALA A 171 13.99 24.61 -0.44
C ALA A 171 15.33 25.00 -1.10
N ASN A 172 15.52 26.27 -1.45
CA ASN A 172 16.70 26.79 -2.15
C ASN A 172 17.41 27.91 -1.36
N GLY A 173 17.32 27.89 -0.02
CA GLY A 173 18.11 28.74 0.85
C GLY A 173 17.42 29.98 1.39
N TYR A 174 16.14 30.21 1.09
CA TYR A 174 15.41 31.42 1.48
C TYR A 174 14.25 31.11 2.46
N PRO A 175 14.53 30.64 3.69
CA PRO A 175 13.51 30.21 4.66
C PRO A 175 12.70 31.34 5.27
N LYS A 176 13.13 32.59 5.07
CA LYS A 176 12.48 33.81 5.58
C LYS A 176 11.79 34.60 4.47
N ALA A 177 11.62 33.98 3.29
CA ALA A 177 10.93 34.62 2.18
C ALA A 177 9.51 35.03 2.58
N THR A 178 9.08 36.17 2.08
CA THR A 178 7.72 36.68 2.24
C THR A 178 7.10 36.94 0.89
N ILE A 179 5.78 36.81 0.84
CA ILE A 179 5.03 37.07 -0.39
C ILE A 179 3.78 37.87 -0.07
N GLU A 180 3.76 39.07 -0.61
CA GLU A 180 2.58 39.91 -0.62
C GLU A 180 1.92 39.81 -1.98
N GLY A 181 0.63 40.06 -2.05
CA GLY A 181 0.00 40.07 -3.35
C GLY A 181 -1.44 40.46 -3.32
N GLU A 182 -1.83 41.08 -4.42
CA GLU A 182 -3.15 41.59 -4.70
C GLU A 182 -3.67 40.93 -5.99
N ALA A 183 -4.98 40.70 -6.03
CA ALA A 183 -5.66 40.26 -7.23
C ALA A 183 -6.87 41.18 -7.47
N LEU A 184 -6.81 41.95 -8.56
CA LEU A 184 -7.89 42.80 -8.99
C LEU A 184 -8.83 41.99 -9.89
N ILE A 185 -10.11 41.94 -9.52
CA ILE A 185 -11.11 41.12 -10.21
C ILE A 185 -12.18 42.02 -10.80
N ASN A 186 -12.31 42.02 -12.12
CA ASN A 186 -13.37 42.72 -12.82
C ASN A 186 -14.52 41.78 -13.17
N ARG A 187 -15.57 41.79 -12.33
CA ARG A 187 -16.76 40.95 -12.55
C ARG A 187 -17.55 41.31 -13.80
N LYS A 188 -17.50 42.56 -14.28
CA LYS A 188 -18.25 42.98 -15.46
C LYS A 188 -17.57 42.51 -16.75
N HIS A 189 -16.26 42.76 -16.86
CA HIS A 189 -15.46 42.44 -18.05
C HIS A 189 -14.84 41.04 -18.04
N LYS A 190 -15.00 40.29 -16.93
CA LYS A 190 -14.59 38.89 -16.79
C LYS A 190 -13.08 38.65 -16.85
N TRP A 191 -12.30 39.60 -16.34
CA TRP A 191 -10.85 39.47 -16.24
C TRP A 191 -10.35 39.65 -14.80
N ALA A 192 -9.18 39.11 -14.51
CA ALA A 192 -8.42 39.35 -13.30
C ALA A 192 -6.96 39.67 -13.65
N HIS A 193 -6.36 40.59 -12.88
CA HIS A 193 -4.92 40.86 -12.88
C HIS A 193 -4.38 40.55 -11.49
N ALA A 194 -3.31 39.78 -11.43
CA ALA A 194 -2.68 39.40 -10.17
C ALA A 194 -1.25 39.92 -10.12
N THR A 195 -0.90 40.58 -9.02
CA THR A 195 0.47 41.01 -8.72
C THR A 195 0.93 40.31 -7.46
N LEU A 196 2.07 39.64 -7.54
CA LEU A 196 2.75 39.03 -6.40
C LEU A 196 4.09 39.72 -6.21
N ILE A 197 4.28 40.33 -5.04
CA ILE A 197 5.55 40.92 -4.62
C ILE A 197 6.23 39.88 -3.75
N ILE A 198 7.37 39.41 -4.21
CA ILE A 198 8.14 38.33 -3.62
C ILE A 198 9.42 38.94 -3.07
N ASP A 199 9.60 38.88 -1.75
CA ASP A 199 10.87 39.19 -1.10
C ASP A 199 11.51 37.86 -0.66
N PRO A 200 12.56 37.39 -1.33
CA PRO A 200 13.26 36.18 -0.94
C PRO A 200 13.91 36.28 0.45
N GLY A 201 14.23 37.49 0.93
CA GLY A 201 15.06 37.70 2.11
C GLY A 201 16.49 37.18 1.93
N PRO A 202 17.27 37.08 3.02
CA PRO A 202 18.66 36.65 2.94
C PRO A 202 18.80 35.14 2.70
N LEU A 203 19.86 34.76 1.97
CA LEU A 203 20.23 33.36 1.76
C LEU A 203 20.83 32.75 3.04
N TYR A 204 20.24 31.67 3.53
CA TYR A 204 20.71 30.91 4.67
C TYR A 204 21.54 29.69 4.25
N ARG A 205 22.55 29.38 5.07
CA ARG A 205 23.30 28.12 5.03
C ARG A 205 23.02 27.29 6.26
N PHE A 206 23.16 25.97 6.17
CA PHE A 206 23.13 25.10 7.33
C PHE A 206 24.27 25.47 8.29
N GLY A 207 23.93 25.65 9.56
CA GLY A 207 24.87 25.92 10.64
C GLY A 207 25.22 24.64 11.40
N GLU A 208 25.48 24.80 12.69
CA GLU A 208 25.83 23.68 13.58
C GLU A 208 24.71 22.63 13.62
N ILE A 209 25.11 21.36 13.59
CA ILE A 209 24.19 20.22 13.65
C ILE A 209 24.39 19.50 14.98
N THR A 210 23.36 19.55 15.83
CA THR A 210 23.32 18.89 17.13
C THR A 210 22.34 17.72 17.08
N ILE A 211 22.70 16.61 17.72
CA ILE A 211 21.86 15.40 17.80
C ILE A 211 21.65 15.09 19.29
N THR A 212 20.40 14.84 19.68
CA THR A 212 20.07 14.57 21.09
C THR A 212 18.99 13.49 21.21
N GLY A 213 19.01 12.79 22.35
CA GLY A 213 18.04 11.74 22.68
C GLY A 213 18.44 10.32 22.26
N ASN A 214 19.59 10.16 21.61
CA ASN A 214 20.25 8.88 21.37
C ASN A 214 21.09 8.49 22.60
N LYS A 215 20.63 7.50 23.36
CA LYS A 215 21.27 7.01 24.59
C LYS A 215 22.01 5.69 24.33
N GLU A 216 21.35 4.75 23.67
CA GLU A 216 21.89 3.43 23.35
C GLU A 216 22.35 3.32 21.89
N VAL A 217 21.89 4.22 21.01
CA VAL A 217 22.27 4.28 19.60
C VAL A 217 23.40 5.29 19.39
N GLU A 218 24.43 4.86 18.69
CA GLU A 218 25.58 5.72 18.39
C GLU A 218 25.15 6.89 17.49
N GLU A 219 25.69 8.07 17.77
CA GLU A 219 25.37 9.28 17.01
C GLU A 219 25.71 9.13 15.52
N GLU A 220 26.79 8.41 15.19
CA GLU A 220 27.21 8.16 13.81
C GLU A 220 26.12 7.45 12.98
N VAL A 221 25.29 6.61 13.62
CA VAL A 221 24.16 5.94 12.95
C VAL A 221 23.11 6.96 12.48
N ILE A 222 22.94 8.07 13.21
CA ILE A 222 22.05 9.17 12.83
C ILE A 222 22.76 10.09 11.84
N ARG A 223 24.02 10.42 12.10
CA ARG A 223 24.82 11.38 11.33
C ARG A 223 24.98 10.95 9.87
N ARG A 224 25.17 9.65 9.59
CA ARG A 224 25.27 9.12 8.22
C ARG A 224 23.99 9.24 7.39
N GLU A 225 22.83 9.46 8.03
CA GLU A 225 21.55 9.66 7.34
C GLU A 225 21.31 11.11 6.90
N ILE A 226 22.06 12.05 7.48
CA ILE A 226 21.94 13.48 7.19
C ILE A 226 22.33 13.74 5.73
N THR A 227 21.47 14.47 5.02
CA THR A 227 21.62 14.71 3.57
C THR A 227 22.34 16.00 3.23
N PHE A 228 22.84 16.72 4.22
CA PHE A 228 23.48 18.02 4.13
C PHE A 228 24.64 18.10 5.13
N LYS A 229 25.52 19.07 4.93
CA LYS A 229 26.64 19.39 5.81
C LYS A 229 26.53 20.85 6.28
N GLU A 230 27.26 21.18 7.33
CA GLU A 230 27.45 22.57 7.71
C GLU A 230 28.06 23.37 6.54
N GLY A 231 27.51 24.55 6.27
CA GLY A 231 27.91 25.42 5.17
C GLY A 231 27.14 25.20 3.85
N ASP A 232 26.46 24.05 3.69
CA ASP A 232 25.58 23.83 2.53
C ASP A 232 24.43 24.84 2.53
N ILE A 233 23.86 25.13 1.35
CA ILE A 233 22.68 26.00 1.25
C ILE A 233 21.51 25.36 2.00
N TYR A 234 20.82 26.15 2.82
CA TYR A 234 19.68 25.66 3.59
C TYR A 234 18.58 25.13 2.66
N SER A 235 17.98 23.99 3.01
CA SER A 235 16.89 23.43 2.23
C SER A 235 15.93 22.64 3.11
N THR A 236 14.66 23.03 3.08
CA THR A 236 13.58 22.25 3.73
C THR A 236 13.46 20.83 3.18
N LYS A 237 13.81 20.62 1.90
CA LYS A 237 13.85 19.29 1.28
C LYS A 237 14.89 18.39 1.95
N HIS A 238 16.11 18.91 2.15
CA HIS A 238 17.16 18.17 2.86
C HIS A 238 16.78 17.83 4.31
N LEU A 239 16.07 18.72 5.00
CA LEU A 239 15.54 18.45 6.35
C LEU A 239 14.53 17.31 6.33
N SER A 240 13.53 17.37 5.44
CA SER A 240 12.50 16.33 5.30
C SER A 240 13.11 14.98 4.92
N ASP A 241 14.05 14.96 3.97
CA ASP A 241 14.74 13.73 3.54
C ASP A 241 15.56 13.13 4.69
N THR A 242 16.26 13.97 5.47
CA THR A 242 17.02 13.55 6.65
C THR A 242 16.09 12.95 7.71
N GLN A 243 14.99 13.62 8.02
CA GLN A 243 14.00 13.13 8.99
C GLN A 243 13.43 11.76 8.57
N ALA A 244 13.05 11.62 7.30
CA ALA A 244 12.54 10.38 6.75
C ALA A 244 13.57 9.24 6.83
N ARG A 245 14.83 9.51 6.48
CA ARG A 245 15.92 8.50 6.53
C ARG A 245 16.20 8.03 7.95
N ILE A 246 16.32 8.95 8.91
CA ILE A 246 16.54 8.59 10.33
C ILE A 246 15.36 7.77 10.86
N PHE A 247 14.12 8.13 10.50
CA PHE A 247 12.94 7.36 10.92
C PHE A 247 12.91 5.95 10.29
N GLN A 248 13.31 5.83 9.02
CA GLN A 248 13.38 4.57 8.28
C GLN A 248 14.42 3.58 8.84
N LEU A 249 15.40 4.03 9.63
CA LEU A 249 16.30 3.13 10.37
C LEU A 249 15.53 2.19 11.31
N GLY A 250 14.32 2.57 11.73
CA GLY A 250 13.49 1.76 12.62
C GLY A 250 14.01 1.66 14.05
N LEU A 251 15.05 2.44 14.40
CA LEU A 251 15.64 2.56 15.74
C LEU A 251 14.94 3.62 16.61
N PHE A 252 14.21 4.55 16.00
CA PHE A 252 13.57 5.69 16.68
C PHE A 252 12.05 5.68 16.51
N SER A 253 11.33 6.00 17.59
CA SER A 253 9.87 6.12 17.63
C SER A 253 9.40 7.50 17.18
N SER A 254 10.28 8.49 17.30
CA SER A 254 10.05 9.89 16.92
C SER A 254 11.37 10.50 16.47
N VAL A 255 11.32 11.30 15.42
CA VAL A 255 12.43 12.13 14.92
C VAL A 255 11.86 13.52 14.67
N VAL A 256 12.40 14.51 15.36
CA VAL A 256 12.00 15.92 15.24
C VAL A 256 13.24 16.72 14.88
N ILE A 257 13.13 17.56 13.85
CA ILE A 257 14.22 18.45 13.45
C ILE A 257 13.77 19.89 13.68
N ASP A 258 14.41 20.54 14.65
CA ASP A 258 14.18 21.96 14.93
C ASP A 258 15.26 22.80 14.27
N THR A 259 14.86 23.92 13.67
CA THR A 259 15.79 24.89 13.07
C THR A 259 15.82 26.16 13.91
N LYS A 260 17.01 26.58 14.34
CA LYS A 260 17.26 27.87 14.99
C LYS A 260 18.03 28.78 14.02
N PHE A 261 17.38 29.84 13.56
CA PHE A 261 17.98 30.80 12.66
C PHE A 261 18.83 31.83 13.41
N ASN A 262 20.10 31.95 13.02
CA ASN A 262 20.97 33.04 13.41
C ASN A 262 20.91 34.12 12.32
N GLU A 263 20.16 35.19 12.58
CA GLU A 263 19.92 36.26 11.62
C GLU A 263 21.20 37.06 11.30
N LYS A 264 22.15 37.18 12.25
CA LYS A 264 23.39 37.93 12.02
C LYS A 264 24.36 37.21 11.08
N GLN A 265 24.39 35.88 11.14
CA GLN A 265 25.29 35.05 10.34
C GLN A 265 24.60 34.43 9.12
N HIS A 266 23.29 34.61 8.97
CA HIS A 266 22.44 33.90 8.01
C HIS A 266 22.70 32.38 8.03
N ARG A 267 22.75 31.81 9.24
CA ARG A 267 22.96 30.37 9.47
C ARG A 267 21.76 29.74 10.15
N ALA A 268 21.43 28.53 9.75
CA ALA A 268 20.33 27.74 10.30
C ALA A 268 20.92 26.59 11.11
N ASN A 269 21.04 26.76 12.43
CA ASN A 269 21.51 25.72 13.33
C ASN A 269 20.42 24.67 13.50
N ILE A 270 20.78 23.40 13.31
CA ILE A 270 19.85 22.28 13.26
C ILE A 270 19.98 21.45 14.55
N ASN A 271 18.86 21.21 15.22
CA ASN A 271 18.78 20.29 16.35
C ASN A 271 17.89 19.09 15.97
N ILE A 272 18.53 17.93 15.86
CA ILE A 272 17.86 16.66 15.59
C ILE A 272 17.58 15.97 16.93
N ARG A 273 16.32 15.97 17.34
CA ARG A 273 15.84 15.31 18.55
C ARG A 273 15.22 13.97 18.19
N VAL A 274 15.79 12.89 18.72
CA VAL A 274 15.29 11.52 18.52
C VAL A 274 14.75 10.94 19.82
N LYS A 275 13.79 10.02 19.70
CA LYS A 275 13.35 9.17 20.81
C LYS A 275 13.54 7.71 20.42
N GLU A 276 14.51 7.06 21.03
CA GLU A 276 14.79 5.63 20.80
C GLU A 276 13.56 4.77 21.04
N ARG A 277 13.42 3.72 20.22
CA ARG A 277 12.43 2.65 20.44
C ARG A 277 13.03 1.63 21.39
N LYS A 278 12.16 0.76 21.91
CA LYS A 278 12.62 -0.50 22.49
C LYS A 278 13.41 -1.27 21.43
N LEU A 279 14.68 -1.53 21.71
CA LEU A 279 15.58 -2.24 20.80
C LEU A 279 15.15 -3.71 20.65
N GLY A 280 14.77 -4.35 21.76
CA GLY A 280 14.20 -5.70 21.80
C GLY A 280 12.68 -5.70 21.65
N THR A 281 12.15 -6.53 20.74
CA THR A 281 10.71 -6.72 20.56
C THR A 281 10.38 -8.19 20.32
N LEU A 282 9.30 -8.68 20.95
CA LEU A 282 8.69 -9.97 20.66
C LEU A 282 7.36 -9.75 19.93
N LYS A 283 7.16 -10.45 18.81
CA LYS A 283 5.89 -10.49 18.07
C LYS A 283 5.37 -11.91 18.06
N ILE A 284 4.07 -12.04 18.28
CA ILE A 284 3.34 -13.31 18.25
C ILE A 284 2.28 -13.20 17.17
N GLY A 285 2.25 -14.16 16.26
CA GLY A 285 1.27 -14.27 15.19
C GLY A 285 0.56 -15.61 15.26
N VAL A 286 -0.74 -15.61 15.01
CA VAL A 286 -1.54 -16.82 14.85
C VAL A 286 -2.35 -16.67 13.57
N GLY A 287 -2.50 -17.75 12.81
CA GLY A 287 -3.29 -17.77 11.60
C GLY A 287 -3.92 -19.12 11.37
N TYR A 288 -4.89 -19.15 10.46
CA TYR A 288 -5.50 -20.38 9.98
C TYR A 288 -5.59 -20.33 8.46
N GLY A 289 -5.40 -21.46 7.79
CA GLY A 289 -5.64 -21.64 6.37
C GLY A 289 -6.16 -23.03 6.08
N THR A 290 -6.82 -23.21 4.93
CA THR A 290 -7.34 -24.54 4.54
C THR A 290 -6.22 -25.54 4.24
N GLU A 291 -5.04 -25.04 3.87
CA GLU A 291 -3.89 -25.86 3.47
C GLU A 291 -3.01 -26.19 4.68
N ASP A 292 -2.52 -25.15 5.36
CA ASP A 292 -1.58 -25.25 6.47
C ASP A 292 -2.25 -25.37 7.85
N LEU A 293 -3.59 -25.37 7.89
CA LEU A 293 -4.42 -25.41 9.08
C LEU A 293 -4.02 -24.32 10.08
N LEU A 294 -3.93 -24.63 11.37
CA LEU A 294 -3.48 -23.69 12.38
C LEU A 294 -1.98 -23.44 12.23
N ARG A 295 -1.60 -22.17 12.19
CA ARG A 295 -0.20 -21.72 12.21
C ARG A 295 0.06 -20.74 13.35
N GLY A 296 1.22 -20.88 13.97
CA GLY A 296 1.77 -19.96 14.96
C GLY A 296 3.11 -19.42 14.49
N GLN A 297 3.41 -18.17 14.85
CA GLN A 297 4.70 -17.56 14.62
C GLN A 297 5.14 -16.76 15.84
N LEU A 298 6.39 -16.94 16.24
CA LEU A 298 7.09 -16.10 17.20
C LEU A 298 8.24 -15.41 16.46
N VAL A 299 8.38 -14.10 16.63
CA VAL A 299 9.50 -13.33 16.06
C VAL A 299 10.09 -12.47 17.16
N TRP A 300 11.30 -12.79 17.57
CA TRP A 300 12.10 -11.95 18.45
C TRP A 300 13.07 -11.14 17.60
N THR A 301 13.07 -9.82 17.77
CA THR A 301 13.97 -8.91 17.08
C THR A 301 14.76 -8.11 18.11
N GLN A 302 16.09 -8.17 18.03
CA GLN A 302 17.00 -7.27 18.72
C GLN A 302 17.60 -6.28 17.72
N ARG A 303 17.30 -4.99 17.91
CA ARG A 303 17.86 -3.88 17.13
C ARG A 303 19.11 -3.35 17.80
N ASN A 304 19.95 -2.69 16.99
CA ASN A 304 21.24 -2.17 17.39
C ASN A 304 22.13 -3.17 18.15
N LEU A 305 22.09 -4.45 17.76
CA LEU A 305 22.89 -5.49 18.43
C LEU A 305 24.38 -5.22 18.18
N PHE A 306 25.15 -5.02 19.25
CA PHE A 306 26.56 -4.58 19.16
C PHE A 306 26.75 -3.23 18.45
N GLY A 307 25.72 -2.39 18.38
CA GLY A 307 25.82 -1.06 17.78
C GLY A 307 25.70 -0.99 16.26
N GLY A 308 25.82 0.21 15.71
CA GLY A 308 25.96 0.46 14.26
C GLY A 308 24.69 0.25 13.42
N GLY A 309 23.54 0.04 14.07
CA GLY A 309 22.26 -0.26 13.44
C GLY A 309 22.07 -1.73 13.04
N ARG A 310 22.93 -2.63 13.52
CA ARG A 310 22.82 -4.07 13.30
C ARG A 310 21.53 -4.63 13.89
N LYS A 311 20.97 -5.66 13.27
CA LYS A 311 19.74 -6.29 13.72
C LYS A 311 19.92 -7.81 13.74
N LEU A 312 19.49 -8.45 14.82
CA LEU A 312 19.33 -9.90 14.90
C LEU A 312 17.84 -10.20 15.03
N GLU A 313 17.35 -11.10 14.20
CA GLU A 313 15.99 -11.63 14.26
C GLU A 313 16.05 -13.14 14.45
N ALA A 314 15.29 -13.67 15.39
CA ALA A 314 15.04 -15.10 15.54
C ALA A 314 13.55 -15.33 15.40
N SER A 315 13.16 -16.24 14.50
CA SER A 315 11.78 -16.55 14.23
C SER A 315 11.52 -18.05 14.32
N ALA A 316 10.41 -18.42 14.95
CA ALA A 316 9.88 -19.77 14.96
C ALA A 316 8.50 -19.74 14.30
N LYS A 317 8.31 -20.53 13.24
CA LYS A 317 7.02 -20.70 12.55
C LYS A 317 6.63 -22.17 12.65
N LEU A 318 5.43 -22.43 13.17
CA LEU A 318 4.88 -23.77 13.31
C LEU A 318 3.54 -23.81 12.57
N SER A 319 3.39 -24.79 11.69
CA SER A 319 2.15 -25.11 10.97
C SER A 319 2.14 -26.61 10.68
N PHE A 320 1.03 -27.12 10.17
CA PHE A 320 0.93 -28.54 9.84
C PHE A 320 1.75 -28.93 8.60
N ILE A 321 2.08 -27.96 7.74
CA ILE A 321 2.92 -28.16 6.55
C ILE A 321 4.38 -27.87 6.86
N THR A 322 4.67 -26.76 7.53
CA THR A 322 6.06 -26.29 7.76
C THR A 322 6.31 -26.00 9.23
N GLN A 323 7.41 -26.53 9.75
CA GLN A 323 7.99 -26.20 11.05
C GLN A 323 9.38 -25.61 10.80
N ARG A 324 9.61 -24.37 11.23
CA ARG A 324 10.80 -23.62 10.87
C ARG A 324 11.33 -22.79 12.02
N PHE A 325 12.63 -22.88 12.27
CA PHE A 325 13.36 -21.96 13.13
C PHE A 325 14.44 -21.27 12.30
N GLU A 326 14.42 -19.95 12.27
CA GLU A 326 15.33 -19.14 11.46
C GLU A 326 15.95 -18.04 12.32
N THR A 327 17.27 -17.87 12.20
CA THR A 327 17.96 -16.69 12.70
C THR A 327 18.53 -15.89 11.54
N GLN A 328 18.41 -14.57 11.61
CA GLN A 328 18.87 -13.65 10.58
C GLN A 328 19.60 -12.47 11.23
N PHE A 329 20.88 -12.34 10.92
CA PHE A 329 21.71 -11.19 11.25
C PHE A 329 21.82 -10.25 10.06
N SER A 330 21.57 -8.97 10.29
CA SER A 330 21.56 -7.90 9.30
C SER A 330 22.57 -6.82 9.68
N GLN A 331 23.56 -6.58 8.82
CA GLN A 331 24.50 -5.46 8.91
C GLN A 331 24.22 -4.45 7.79
N PRO A 332 23.66 -3.27 8.09
CA PRO A 332 23.48 -2.24 7.07
C PRO A 332 24.82 -1.58 6.72
N TYR A 333 24.87 -0.90 5.58
CA TYR A 333 26.02 -0.09 5.13
C TYR A 333 27.32 -0.85 4.84
N ILE A 334 27.26 -2.14 4.47
CA ILE A 334 28.46 -2.94 4.16
C ILE A 334 29.24 -2.44 2.92
N ALA A 335 28.54 -1.88 1.95
CA ALA A 335 29.08 -1.33 0.70
C ALA A 335 28.38 0.02 0.38
N GLY A 336 28.40 0.94 1.34
CA GLY A 336 27.78 2.27 1.23
C GLY A 336 26.26 2.28 1.41
N LYS A 337 25.59 3.37 1.01
CA LYS A 337 24.14 3.56 1.25
C LYS A 337 23.29 2.44 0.64
N ARG A 338 22.21 2.06 1.32
CA ARG A 338 21.26 1.01 0.86
C ARG A 338 21.92 -0.32 0.54
N SER A 339 22.98 -0.66 1.25
CA SER A 339 23.58 -1.99 1.20
C SER A 339 23.36 -2.67 2.54
N GLU A 340 23.17 -3.99 2.51
CA GLU A 340 22.96 -4.80 3.69
C GLU A 340 23.64 -6.14 3.49
N PHE A 341 24.49 -6.54 4.44
CA PHE A 341 24.93 -7.91 4.56
C PHE A 341 23.93 -8.68 5.41
N THR A 342 23.58 -9.89 5.00
CA THR A 342 22.71 -10.80 5.73
C THR A 342 23.41 -12.13 5.94
N GLY A 343 23.49 -12.56 7.20
CA GLY A 343 23.81 -13.93 7.58
C GLY A 343 22.57 -14.61 8.12
N SER A 344 22.30 -15.86 7.74
CA SER A 344 21.13 -16.58 8.23
C SER A 344 21.43 -18.05 8.52
N PHE A 345 20.68 -18.61 9.45
CA PHE A 345 20.67 -20.02 9.77
C PHE A 345 19.23 -20.49 9.89
N ASN A 346 18.86 -21.54 9.15
CA ASN A 346 17.50 -22.03 9.02
C ASN A 346 17.45 -23.53 9.30
N LEU A 347 16.62 -23.93 10.25
CA LEU A 347 16.20 -25.31 10.49
C LEU A 347 14.76 -25.44 10.02
N GLN A 348 14.48 -26.37 9.11
CA GLN A 348 13.16 -26.47 8.50
C GLN A 348 12.77 -27.92 8.27
N ARG A 349 11.55 -28.27 8.71
CA ARG A 349 10.86 -29.50 8.38
C ARG A 349 9.59 -29.19 7.60
N ASP A 350 9.48 -29.74 6.39
CA ASP A 350 8.28 -29.67 5.56
C ASP A 350 7.64 -31.05 5.45
N ILE A 351 6.32 -31.10 5.58
CA ILE A 351 5.49 -32.29 5.39
C ILE A 351 4.59 -31.99 4.18
N LEU A 352 4.97 -32.52 3.02
CA LEU A 352 4.31 -32.27 1.74
C LEU A 352 3.59 -33.55 1.26
N PRO A 353 2.64 -33.45 0.31
CA PRO A 353 1.84 -34.61 -0.11
C PRO A 353 2.67 -35.85 -0.51
N SER A 354 3.74 -35.65 -1.27
CA SER A 354 4.55 -36.76 -1.81
C SER A 354 5.83 -37.06 -1.05
N PHE A 355 6.22 -36.21 -0.10
CA PHE A 355 7.45 -36.36 0.68
C PHE A 355 7.49 -35.45 1.92
N SER A 356 8.24 -35.88 2.92
CA SER A 356 8.73 -35.06 4.02
C SER A 356 10.19 -34.65 3.78
N SER A 357 10.57 -33.43 4.16
CA SER A 357 11.94 -32.93 4.04
C SER A 357 12.40 -32.22 5.30
N ASP A 358 13.50 -32.69 5.89
CA ASP A 358 14.23 -32.02 6.97
C ASP A 358 15.45 -31.32 6.38
N SER A 359 15.71 -30.08 6.77
CA SER A 359 16.82 -29.31 6.23
C SER A 359 17.46 -28.36 7.24
N ILE A 360 18.77 -28.20 7.10
CA ILE A 360 19.59 -27.21 7.78
C ILE A 360 20.26 -26.37 6.69
N THR A 361 20.05 -25.06 6.70
CA THR A 361 20.64 -24.14 5.72
C THR A 361 21.35 -23.00 6.42
N GLY A 362 22.63 -22.81 6.09
CA GLY A 362 23.39 -21.61 6.44
C GLY A 362 23.59 -20.75 5.21
N SER A 363 23.37 -19.44 5.33
CA SER A 363 23.47 -18.53 4.19
C SER A 363 24.18 -17.23 4.57
N ALA A 364 24.97 -16.70 3.65
CA ALA A 364 25.60 -15.39 3.76
C ALA A 364 25.46 -14.63 2.43
N GLY A 365 25.08 -13.37 2.47
CA GLY A 365 24.92 -12.60 1.24
C GLY A 365 24.81 -11.11 1.44
N ILE A 366 24.73 -10.40 0.31
CA ILE A 366 24.64 -8.95 0.25
C ILE A 366 23.44 -8.57 -0.60
N LYS A 367 22.65 -7.61 -0.11
CA LYS A 367 21.60 -6.92 -0.86
C LYS A 367 22.00 -5.46 -1.05
N LYS A 368 21.80 -4.91 -2.26
CA LYS A 368 22.11 -3.53 -2.62
C LYS A 368 20.93 -2.89 -3.37
N GLY A 369 20.41 -1.78 -2.84
CA GLY A 369 19.39 -0.96 -3.48
C GLY A 369 19.99 0.13 -4.39
N PHE A 370 19.31 0.42 -5.51
CA PHE A 370 19.65 1.47 -6.46
C PHE A 370 18.38 2.13 -7.04
N LEU A 371 18.47 3.40 -7.44
CA LEU A 371 17.38 4.17 -8.08
C LEU A 371 16.02 4.11 -7.34
N ASP A 372 16.04 4.11 -6.00
CA ASP A 372 14.91 4.06 -5.04
C ASP A 372 13.97 2.83 -5.11
N VAL A 373 13.82 2.22 -6.28
CA VAL A 373 12.83 1.17 -6.53
C VAL A 373 13.45 -0.17 -6.90
N TYR A 374 14.76 -0.22 -7.16
CA TYR A 374 15.46 -1.43 -7.53
C TYR A 374 16.36 -1.93 -6.40
N SER A 375 16.53 -3.24 -6.33
CA SER A 375 17.59 -3.86 -5.54
C SER A 375 18.11 -5.12 -6.22
N ALA A 376 19.37 -5.44 -5.97
CA ALA A 376 20.01 -6.68 -6.36
C ALA A 376 20.49 -7.41 -5.11
N PHE A 377 20.55 -8.73 -5.15
CA PHE A 377 21.18 -9.51 -4.10
C PHE A 377 22.00 -10.67 -4.66
N GLY A 378 22.99 -11.08 -3.88
CA GLY A 378 23.75 -12.30 -4.07
C GLY A 378 23.91 -13.00 -2.73
N THR A 379 23.62 -14.30 -2.65
CA THR A 379 23.79 -15.10 -1.43
C THR A 379 24.51 -16.41 -1.76
N PHE A 380 25.40 -16.83 -0.90
CA PHE A 380 25.97 -18.17 -0.88
C PHE A 380 25.28 -18.98 0.21
N ASN A 381 24.90 -20.21 -0.12
CA ASN A 381 24.08 -21.07 0.72
C ASN A 381 24.74 -22.46 0.82
N VAL A 382 24.73 -23.02 2.02
CA VAL A 382 25.11 -24.40 2.31
C VAL A 382 23.92 -25.07 2.96
N GLN A 383 23.41 -26.14 2.36
CA GLN A 383 22.20 -26.83 2.77
C GLN A 383 22.47 -28.33 2.94
N ILE A 384 22.10 -28.87 4.09
CA ILE A 384 22.01 -30.31 4.34
C ILE A 384 20.54 -30.65 4.38
N SER A 385 20.11 -31.69 3.70
CA SER A 385 18.70 -32.08 3.67
C SER A 385 18.51 -33.59 3.62
N LYS A 386 17.43 -34.05 4.23
CA LYS A 386 17.00 -35.45 4.22
C LYS A 386 15.55 -35.56 3.81
N LEU A 387 15.27 -36.40 2.82
CA LEU A 387 13.95 -36.81 2.41
C LEU A 387 13.48 -38.03 3.21
N SER A 388 12.18 -38.06 3.51
CA SER A 388 11.48 -39.18 4.15
C SER A 388 10.03 -39.22 3.66
N ASP A 389 9.28 -40.27 4.02
CA ASP A 389 7.85 -40.44 3.66
C ASP A 389 7.56 -40.23 2.17
N ILE A 390 8.46 -40.68 1.30
CA ILE A 390 8.34 -40.53 -0.15
C ILE A 390 7.25 -41.47 -0.66
N SER A 391 6.32 -40.96 -1.47
CA SER A 391 5.29 -41.80 -2.11
C SER A 391 5.95 -42.89 -2.98
N SER A 392 5.48 -44.13 -2.90
CA SER A 392 6.12 -45.32 -3.50
C SER A 392 6.40 -45.20 -5.00
N ALA A 393 5.49 -44.59 -5.76
CA ALA A 393 5.67 -44.39 -7.20
C ALA A 393 6.68 -43.27 -7.53
N THR A 394 6.93 -42.34 -6.60
CA THR A 394 7.98 -41.31 -6.73
C THR A 394 9.35 -41.86 -6.29
N GLU A 395 9.37 -42.81 -5.36
CA GLU A 395 10.60 -43.46 -4.88
C GLU A 395 11.36 -44.18 -6.00
N GLU A 396 10.65 -44.75 -6.99
CA GLU A 396 11.26 -45.41 -8.17
C GLU A 396 12.17 -44.48 -8.99
N PHE A 397 11.94 -43.16 -8.92
CA PHE A 397 12.72 -42.17 -9.66
C PHE A 397 13.83 -41.52 -8.82
N ILE A 398 13.87 -41.76 -7.51
CA ILE A 398 14.79 -41.09 -6.59
C ILE A 398 15.92 -42.03 -6.22
N ARG A 399 17.15 -41.54 -6.39
CA ARG A 399 18.38 -42.32 -6.14
C ARG A 399 18.96 -42.09 -4.76
N GLU A 400 18.71 -40.92 -4.19
CA GLU A 400 19.32 -40.45 -2.96
C GLU A 400 18.29 -39.74 -2.11
N ASN A 401 18.37 -39.96 -0.80
CA ASN A 401 17.48 -39.34 0.19
C ASN A 401 18.21 -38.32 1.07
N ASN A 402 19.54 -38.29 1.04
CA ASN A 402 20.34 -37.31 1.77
C ASN A 402 21.06 -36.44 0.75
N PHE A 403 21.05 -35.14 0.94
CA PHE A 403 21.66 -34.18 0.04
C PHE A 403 22.47 -33.16 0.82
N PHE A 404 23.69 -32.92 0.38
CA PHE A 404 24.53 -31.79 0.72
C PHE A 404 24.62 -30.89 -0.52
N LEU A 405 24.09 -29.67 -0.42
CA LEU A 405 24.04 -28.71 -1.51
C LEU A 405 24.81 -27.45 -1.15
N THR A 406 25.63 -26.99 -2.10
CA THR A 406 26.15 -25.62 -2.10
C THR A 406 25.60 -24.89 -3.32
N PHE A 407 25.05 -23.70 -3.10
CA PHE A 407 24.45 -22.93 -4.19
C PHE A 407 24.49 -21.43 -3.96
N PHE A 408 24.60 -20.69 -5.06
CA PHE A 408 24.45 -19.24 -5.06
C PHE A 408 23.05 -18.87 -5.52
N ASN A 409 22.44 -17.87 -4.87
CA ASN A 409 21.26 -17.20 -5.40
C ASN A 409 21.61 -15.76 -5.80
N PHE A 410 21.24 -15.38 -7.01
CA PHE A 410 21.32 -14.02 -7.53
C PHE A 410 19.94 -13.53 -7.92
N GLY A 411 19.57 -12.32 -7.51
CA GLY A 411 18.26 -11.80 -7.86
C GLY A 411 18.22 -10.30 -8.05
N LEU A 412 17.25 -9.86 -8.84
CA LEU A 412 16.88 -8.46 -9.06
C LEU A 412 15.43 -8.27 -8.64
N GLU A 413 15.17 -7.21 -7.89
CA GLU A 413 13.83 -6.81 -7.48
C GLU A 413 13.58 -5.37 -7.92
N ARG A 414 12.43 -5.12 -8.55
CA ARG A 414 11.90 -3.78 -8.79
C ARG A 414 10.53 -3.68 -8.15
N ASN A 415 10.39 -2.83 -7.14
CA ASN A 415 9.13 -2.66 -6.41
C ASN A 415 8.66 -1.20 -6.45
N THR A 416 7.47 -0.99 -7.01
CA THR A 416 6.78 0.32 -7.09
C THR A 416 5.37 0.25 -6.52
N THR A 417 5.06 -0.82 -5.78
CA THR A 417 3.74 -1.05 -5.22
C THR A 417 3.47 -0.11 -4.04
N ASP A 418 2.21 0.29 -3.89
CA ASP A 418 1.75 1.18 -2.82
C ASP A 418 1.59 0.48 -1.46
N SER A 419 1.45 -0.85 -1.46
CA SER A 419 1.33 -1.66 -0.25
C SER A 419 1.82 -3.08 -0.51
N ILE A 420 2.56 -3.64 0.47
CA ILE A 420 3.07 -5.02 0.41
C ILE A 420 1.92 -6.04 0.55
N LEU A 421 0.96 -5.78 1.44
CA LEU A 421 -0.10 -6.76 1.79
C LEU A 421 -1.40 -6.57 1.00
N ASN A 422 -1.66 -5.36 0.52
CA ASN A 422 -2.87 -5.03 -0.25
C ASN A 422 -2.58 -4.03 -1.37
N PRO A 423 -1.75 -4.39 -2.36
CA PRO A 423 -1.38 -3.50 -3.45
C PRO A 423 -2.60 -3.10 -4.30
N THR A 424 -2.72 -1.80 -4.61
CA THR A 424 -3.74 -1.25 -5.50
C THR A 424 -3.15 -0.55 -6.73
N ARG A 425 -1.89 -0.16 -6.68
CA ARG A 425 -1.17 0.52 -7.76
C ARG A 425 0.27 0.05 -7.83
N GLY A 426 0.86 0.19 -9.01
CA GLY A 426 2.28 -0.08 -9.25
C GLY A 426 2.54 -1.49 -9.73
N THR A 427 3.82 -1.86 -9.73
CA THR A 427 4.30 -3.14 -10.25
C THR A 427 5.41 -3.71 -9.36
N LEU A 428 5.50 -5.02 -9.32
CA LEU A 428 6.60 -5.78 -8.71
C LEU A 428 7.22 -6.68 -9.78
N LEU A 429 8.54 -6.67 -9.91
CA LEU A 429 9.30 -7.64 -10.69
C LEU A 429 10.34 -8.26 -9.77
N THR A 430 10.38 -9.58 -9.70
CA THR A 430 11.38 -10.34 -8.93
C THR A 430 12.00 -11.39 -9.83
N THR A 431 13.32 -11.48 -9.84
CA THR A 431 14.07 -12.56 -10.48
C THR A 431 14.92 -13.28 -9.44
N ASN A 432 15.09 -14.58 -9.60
CA ASN A 432 16.02 -15.39 -8.82
C ASN A 432 16.70 -16.41 -9.73
N LEU A 433 18.02 -16.51 -9.63
CA LEU A 433 18.85 -17.47 -10.31
C LEU A 433 19.65 -18.23 -9.24
N GLU A 434 19.31 -19.50 -9.07
CA GLU A 434 19.99 -20.42 -8.17
C GLU A 434 20.95 -21.31 -8.97
N THR A 435 22.23 -21.33 -8.60
CA THR A 435 23.26 -22.11 -9.30
C THR A 435 23.94 -23.05 -8.31
N SER A 436 23.95 -24.35 -8.57
CA SER A 436 24.64 -25.34 -7.75
C SER A 436 25.73 -26.04 -8.56
N PHE A 437 26.90 -26.24 -7.94
CA PHE A 437 28.08 -26.80 -8.58
C PHE A 437 28.73 -27.89 -7.71
N LYS A 438 28.92 -29.08 -8.27
CA LYS A 438 29.66 -30.20 -7.66
C LYS A 438 31.11 -29.84 -7.33
N THR A 439 31.72 -28.95 -8.11
CA THR A 439 33.08 -28.43 -7.86
C THR A 439 33.19 -27.65 -6.55
N LEU A 440 32.05 -27.23 -5.98
CA LEU A 440 31.96 -26.58 -4.67
C LEU A 440 31.43 -27.53 -3.58
N GLY A 441 31.52 -28.84 -3.82
CA GLY A 441 31.12 -29.89 -2.89
C GLY A 441 29.63 -30.23 -2.89
N SER A 442 28.81 -29.63 -3.76
CA SER A 442 27.39 -29.99 -3.90
C SER A 442 27.21 -31.41 -4.47
N ASP A 443 26.14 -32.11 -4.09
CA ASP A 443 25.81 -33.44 -4.64
C ASP A 443 25.21 -33.38 -6.05
N VAL A 444 24.70 -32.22 -6.47
CA VAL A 444 24.06 -32.02 -7.79
C VAL A 444 24.50 -30.72 -8.46
N ASN A 445 24.55 -30.76 -9.80
CA ASN A 445 24.77 -29.59 -10.65
C ASN A 445 23.45 -29.15 -11.27
N TYR A 446 23.02 -27.93 -11.00
CA TYR A 446 21.83 -27.38 -11.66
C TYR A 446 21.80 -25.86 -11.70
N LEU A 447 21.04 -25.35 -12.66
CA LEU A 447 20.68 -23.94 -12.80
C LEU A 447 19.17 -23.81 -12.67
N LYS A 448 18.68 -23.11 -11.64
CA LYS A 448 17.25 -22.86 -11.43
C LYS A 448 16.95 -21.37 -11.57
N GLY A 449 16.22 -21.01 -12.62
CA GLY A 449 15.75 -19.65 -12.85
C GLY A 449 14.27 -19.51 -12.49
N PHE A 450 13.90 -18.40 -11.85
CA PHE A 450 12.51 -18.01 -11.66
C PHE A 450 12.36 -16.50 -11.81
N ALA A 451 11.35 -16.07 -12.58
CA ALA A 451 11.00 -14.66 -12.73
C ALA A 451 9.50 -14.48 -12.53
N GLU A 452 9.12 -13.46 -11.77
CA GLU A 452 7.73 -13.13 -11.51
C GLU A 452 7.48 -11.63 -11.66
N ALA A 453 6.44 -11.30 -12.43
CA ALA A 453 5.96 -9.95 -12.64
C ALA A 453 4.52 -9.83 -12.13
N ARG A 454 4.26 -8.78 -11.33
CA ARG A 454 2.94 -8.41 -10.84
C ARG A 454 2.63 -6.97 -11.22
N GLY A 455 1.38 -6.69 -11.55
CA GLY A 455 0.92 -5.35 -11.89
C GLY A 455 -0.45 -5.04 -11.33
N TYR A 456 -0.62 -3.83 -10.80
CA TYR A 456 -1.83 -3.37 -10.15
C TYR A 456 -2.25 -2.01 -10.70
N LYS A 457 -3.51 -1.89 -11.09
CA LYS A 457 -4.09 -0.64 -11.60
C LYS A 457 -5.45 -0.39 -10.98
N LYS A 458 -5.54 0.64 -10.15
CA LYS A 458 -6.79 1.13 -9.58
C LYS A 458 -7.55 2.00 -10.59
N ILE A 459 -8.77 1.60 -10.95
CA ILE A 459 -9.68 2.33 -11.83
C ILE A 459 -10.95 2.63 -11.02
N SER A 460 -11.15 3.90 -10.65
CA SER A 460 -12.18 4.30 -9.70
C SER A 460 -12.05 3.52 -8.38
N LYS A 461 -13.02 2.65 -8.06
CA LYS A 461 -13.02 1.77 -6.88
C LYS A 461 -12.53 0.35 -7.17
N LEU A 462 -12.34 -0.01 -8.44
CA LEU A 462 -11.90 -1.33 -8.86
C LEU A 462 -10.37 -1.37 -8.89
N VAL A 463 -9.79 -2.54 -8.62
CA VAL A 463 -8.37 -2.81 -8.83
C VAL A 463 -8.25 -3.98 -9.77
N LEU A 464 -7.59 -3.74 -10.91
CA LEU A 464 -7.13 -4.79 -11.79
C LEU A 464 -5.76 -5.25 -11.30
N ALA A 465 -5.63 -6.53 -10.98
CA ALA A 465 -4.36 -7.15 -10.62
C ALA A 465 -4.01 -8.25 -11.62
N LYS A 466 -2.72 -8.35 -11.97
CA LYS A 466 -2.21 -9.42 -12.83
C LYS A 466 -0.90 -9.96 -12.29
N ARG A 467 -0.66 -11.25 -12.51
CA ARG A 467 0.58 -11.96 -12.18
C ARG A 467 1.00 -12.83 -13.36
N LEU A 468 2.31 -12.92 -13.56
CA LEU A 468 2.95 -13.89 -14.44
C LEU A 468 4.22 -14.39 -13.73
N GLY A 469 4.37 -15.69 -13.60
CA GLY A 469 5.55 -16.36 -13.06
C GLY A 469 6.04 -17.42 -14.05
N ILE A 470 7.33 -17.47 -14.29
CA ILE A 470 7.97 -18.45 -15.17
C ILE A 470 9.24 -18.98 -14.50
N GLY A 471 9.49 -20.28 -14.61
CA GLY A 471 10.70 -20.87 -14.08
C GLY A 471 11.16 -22.12 -14.81
N PHE A 472 12.43 -22.44 -14.62
CA PHE A 472 13.08 -23.63 -15.14
C PHE A 472 14.14 -24.16 -14.16
N ILE A 473 14.49 -25.43 -14.28
CA ILE A 473 15.58 -26.09 -13.56
C ILE A 473 16.33 -26.97 -14.56
N GLU A 474 17.52 -26.54 -14.95
CA GLU A 474 18.37 -27.25 -15.89
C GLU A 474 19.48 -28.00 -15.13
N PRO A 475 19.41 -29.34 -15.04
CA PRO A 475 20.55 -30.13 -14.57
C PRO A 475 21.68 -30.09 -15.62
N PHE A 476 22.94 -30.14 -15.19
CA PHE A 476 24.06 -30.17 -16.13
C PHE A 476 25.23 -31.06 -15.67
N GLY A 477 26.19 -31.29 -16.58
CA GLY A 477 27.31 -32.20 -16.34
C GLY A 477 26.85 -33.64 -16.18
N THR A 478 27.23 -34.30 -15.08
CA THR A 478 26.81 -35.68 -14.78
C THR A 478 25.45 -35.79 -14.11
N THR A 479 24.86 -34.65 -13.70
CA THR A 479 23.55 -34.61 -13.04
C THR A 479 22.47 -34.73 -14.11
N ARG A 480 21.52 -35.62 -13.88
CA ARG A 480 20.36 -35.87 -14.76
C ARG A 480 19.11 -35.29 -14.11
N ARG A 481 18.02 -35.26 -14.87
CA ARG A 481 16.72 -34.73 -14.43
C ARG A 481 16.25 -35.29 -13.08
N PHE A 482 16.31 -36.61 -12.92
CA PHE A 482 15.83 -37.29 -11.72
C PHE A 482 16.81 -37.24 -10.54
N ASP A 483 18.04 -36.77 -10.77
CA ASP A 483 18.99 -36.54 -9.68
C ASP A 483 18.66 -35.21 -8.95
N ILE A 484 17.84 -34.32 -9.53
CA ILE A 484 17.39 -33.09 -8.86
C ILE A 484 16.52 -33.44 -7.64
N PRO A 485 16.87 -32.97 -6.43
CA PRO A 485 16.10 -33.28 -5.23
C PRO A 485 14.65 -32.79 -5.33
N LEU A 486 13.69 -33.58 -4.81
CA LEU A 486 12.27 -33.22 -4.86
C LEU A 486 11.99 -31.82 -4.30
N PHE A 487 12.58 -31.45 -3.16
CA PHE A 487 12.40 -30.14 -2.54
C PHE A 487 12.94 -28.96 -3.38
N LYS A 488 13.71 -29.23 -4.46
CA LYS A 488 14.13 -28.21 -5.42
C LYS A 488 13.19 -28.09 -6.62
N ARG A 489 12.35 -29.08 -6.92
CA ARG A 489 11.44 -29.07 -8.08
C ARG A 489 10.33 -28.01 -7.91
N PHE A 490 9.68 -27.67 -9.01
CA PHE A 490 8.51 -26.79 -8.98
C PHE A 490 7.25 -27.59 -8.68
N PHE A 491 6.41 -27.03 -7.82
CA PHE A 491 5.06 -27.49 -7.50
C PHE A 491 4.10 -26.32 -7.55
N ALA A 492 2.85 -26.57 -7.91
CA ALA A 492 1.81 -25.54 -7.99
C ALA A 492 0.42 -26.14 -7.70
N GLY A 493 -0.58 -25.29 -7.54
CA GLY A 493 -1.86 -25.66 -6.94
C GLY A 493 -1.97 -25.09 -5.53
N GLY A 494 -3.19 -24.77 -5.11
CA GLY A 494 -3.44 -24.17 -3.82
C GLY A 494 -3.82 -22.69 -3.84
N SER A 495 -3.89 -22.09 -2.65
CA SER A 495 -4.54 -20.78 -2.44
C SER A 495 -3.78 -19.59 -3.04
N THR A 496 -2.47 -19.74 -3.30
CA THR A 496 -1.57 -18.67 -3.75
C THR A 496 -1.00 -18.89 -5.15
N SER A 497 -1.34 -19.98 -5.84
CA SER A 497 -0.82 -20.26 -7.19
C SER A 497 -1.94 -20.51 -8.20
N MET A 498 -2.66 -21.63 -8.07
CA MET A 498 -3.75 -22.05 -8.94
C MET A 498 -4.95 -22.48 -8.10
N ARG A 499 -5.90 -21.57 -7.88
CA ARG A 499 -6.99 -21.74 -6.90
C ARG A 499 -8.11 -22.68 -7.33
N GLY A 500 -7.99 -23.36 -8.47
CA GLY A 500 -8.88 -24.46 -8.85
C GLY A 500 -8.30 -25.85 -8.55
N PHE A 501 -7.04 -25.92 -8.08
CA PHE A 501 -6.32 -27.18 -7.89
C PHE A 501 -5.93 -27.34 -6.41
N PRO A 502 -5.95 -28.56 -5.86
CA PRO A 502 -5.46 -28.83 -4.51
C PRO A 502 -4.00 -28.40 -4.35
N PHE A 503 -3.58 -28.20 -3.10
CA PHE A 503 -2.21 -27.80 -2.78
C PHE A 503 -1.18 -28.73 -3.45
N GLN A 504 -0.29 -28.14 -4.26
CA GLN A 504 0.77 -28.82 -5.02
C GLN A 504 0.35 -29.84 -6.10
N LYS A 505 -0.95 -30.10 -6.30
CA LYS A 505 -1.45 -31.11 -7.26
C LYS A 505 -1.69 -30.61 -8.69
N LEU A 506 -1.07 -29.49 -9.10
CA LEU A 506 -1.07 -29.05 -10.50
C LEU A 506 0.12 -29.68 -11.25
N GLY A 507 -0.14 -30.30 -12.40
CA GLY A 507 0.88 -30.86 -13.28
C GLY A 507 1.07 -32.37 -13.10
N PRO A 508 2.31 -32.89 -13.19
CA PRO A 508 2.55 -34.33 -13.20
C PRO A 508 2.18 -34.98 -11.87
N LEU A 509 1.28 -35.97 -11.94
CA LEU A 509 0.89 -36.83 -10.83
C LEU A 509 1.34 -38.26 -11.10
N ASP A 510 1.63 -39.01 -10.04
CA ASP A 510 1.87 -40.45 -10.12
C ASP A 510 0.56 -41.26 -10.19
N GLU A 511 0.66 -42.59 -10.23
CA GLU A 511 -0.49 -43.50 -10.32
C GLU A 511 -1.43 -43.42 -9.10
N ASN A 512 -0.95 -42.90 -7.97
CA ASN A 512 -1.71 -42.68 -6.74
C ASN A 512 -2.27 -41.25 -6.64
N ASN A 513 -2.12 -40.44 -7.70
CA ASN A 513 -2.45 -39.02 -7.74
C ASN A 513 -1.62 -38.14 -6.79
N GLU A 514 -0.40 -38.56 -6.45
CA GLU A 514 0.55 -37.73 -5.69
C GLU A 514 1.44 -36.91 -6.62
N PRO A 515 1.72 -35.63 -6.29
CA PRO A 515 2.44 -34.75 -7.18
C PRO A 515 3.93 -35.09 -7.27
N VAL A 516 4.45 -35.23 -8.48
CA VAL A 516 5.88 -35.53 -8.72
C VAL A 516 6.71 -34.25 -8.90
N GLY A 517 6.04 -33.13 -9.21
CA GLY A 517 6.65 -31.85 -9.51
C GLY A 517 7.32 -31.80 -10.89
N GLY A 518 7.97 -30.68 -11.20
CA GLY A 518 8.53 -30.46 -12.53
C GLY A 518 9.75 -29.54 -12.57
N ASN A 519 10.40 -29.53 -13.73
CA ASN A 519 11.58 -28.71 -14.01
C ASN A 519 11.25 -27.44 -14.79
N SER A 520 10.00 -27.25 -15.21
CA SER A 520 9.52 -25.96 -15.71
C SER A 520 8.17 -25.62 -15.12
N ILE A 521 7.90 -24.32 -15.00
CA ILE A 521 6.63 -23.82 -14.47
C ILE A 521 6.22 -22.56 -15.22
N LEU A 522 4.92 -22.46 -15.51
CA LEU A 522 4.27 -21.23 -15.94
C LEU A 522 3.06 -20.99 -15.05
N LEU A 523 2.97 -19.83 -14.43
CA LEU A 523 1.84 -19.39 -13.62
C LEU A 523 1.36 -18.03 -14.11
N GLY A 524 0.05 -17.85 -14.12
CA GLY A 524 -0.58 -16.61 -14.50
C GLY A 524 -1.89 -16.41 -13.76
N SER A 525 -2.20 -15.17 -13.44
CA SER A 525 -3.46 -14.84 -12.78
C SER A 525 -3.92 -13.44 -13.14
N PHE A 526 -5.22 -13.29 -13.37
CA PHE A 526 -5.91 -12.02 -13.50
C PHE A 526 -6.97 -11.92 -12.41
N GLU A 527 -7.00 -10.79 -11.68
CA GLU A 527 -8.01 -10.51 -10.68
C GLU A 527 -8.68 -9.16 -10.92
N LEU A 528 -9.99 -9.14 -10.75
CA LEU A 528 -10.80 -7.95 -10.58
C LEU A 528 -11.20 -7.85 -9.12
N ARG A 529 -10.60 -6.91 -8.38
CA ARG A 529 -10.90 -6.66 -6.96
C ARG A 529 -11.83 -5.45 -6.84
N PHE A 530 -12.89 -5.56 -6.05
CA PHE A 530 -13.92 -4.52 -5.93
C PHE A 530 -14.47 -4.41 -4.50
N PRO A 531 -14.87 -3.21 -4.03
CA PRO A 531 -15.50 -3.08 -2.73
C PRO A 531 -16.96 -3.56 -2.77
N ILE A 532 -17.41 -4.18 -1.68
CA ILE A 532 -18.81 -4.56 -1.47
C ILE A 532 -19.43 -3.64 -0.41
N TYR A 533 -18.95 -3.70 0.84
CA TYR A 533 -19.49 -2.93 1.96
C TYR A 533 -18.47 -2.69 3.07
N ARG A 534 -18.20 -1.42 3.41
CA ARG A 534 -17.24 -1.06 4.47
C ARG A 534 -15.90 -1.76 4.22
N ASN A 535 -15.52 -2.69 5.09
CA ASN A 535 -14.29 -3.45 5.00
C ASN A 535 -14.42 -4.72 4.15
N PHE A 536 -15.63 -5.05 3.66
CA PHE A 536 -15.86 -6.16 2.76
C PHE A 536 -15.57 -5.77 1.30
N GLY A 537 -14.78 -6.59 0.63
CA GLY A 537 -14.53 -6.56 -0.80
C GLY A 537 -14.79 -7.92 -1.44
N GLY A 538 -14.93 -7.93 -2.76
CA GLY A 538 -15.02 -9.13 -3.58
C GLY A 538 -13.86 -9.19 -4.56
N VAL A 539 -13.58 -10.41 -5.02
CA VAL A 539 -12.63 -10.70 -6.09
C VAL A 539 -13.30 -11.64 -7.08
N ALA A 540 -13.11 -11.39 -8.37
CA ALA A 540 -13.29 -12.38 -9.42
C ALA A 540 -11.93 -12.64 -10.06
N PHE A 541 -11.60 -13.90 -10.33
CA PHE A 541 -10.27 -14.26 -10.82
C PHE A 541 -10.30 -15.32 -11.92
N LEU A 542 -9.25 -15.29 -12.74
CA LEU A 542 -8.87 -16.32 -13.71
C LEU A 542 -7.40 -16.64 -13.46
N ASP A 543 -7.14 -17.88 -13.04
CA ASP A 543 -5.80 -18.44 -12.92
C ASP A 543 -5.53 -19.36 -14.11
N TYR A 544 -4.30 -19.34 -14.61
CA TYR A 544 -3.84 -20.24 -15.66
C TYR A 544 -2.39 -20.64 -15.43
N GLY A 545 -2.02 -21.84 -15.84
CA GLY A 545 -0.65 -22.29 -15.64
C GLY A 545 -0.52 -23.80 -15.71
N ASN A 546 0.72 -24.26 -15.62
CA ASN A 546 1.03 -25.68 -15.43
C ASN A 546 2.47 -25.84 -14.90
N VAL A 547 2.75 -27.02 -14.35
CA VAL A 547 4.09 -27.52 -14.06
C VAL A 547 4.44 -28.58 -15.11
N PHE A 548 5.66 -28.55 -15.61
CA PHE A 548 6.11 -29.42 -16.70
C PHE A 548 7.29 -30.29 -16.24
N PRO A 549 7.32 -31.59 -16.59
CA PRO A 549 8.40 -32.49 -16.16
C PRO A 549 9.78 -32.06 -16.66
N LYS A 550 9.86 -31.53 -17.88
CA LYS A 550 11.13 -31.20 -18.55
C LYS A 550 11.45 -29.71 -18.43
N GLU A 551 12.74 -29.42 -18.35
CA GLU A 551 13.33 -28.10 -18.43
C GLU A 551 13.06 -27.42 -19.78
N PHE A 552 12.70 -26.14 -19.74
CA PHE A 552 12.36 -25.28 -20.90
C PHE A 552 11.23 -25.79 -21.81
N ASP A 553 10.48 -26.80 -21.39
CA ASP A 553 9.42 -27.44 -22.19
C ASP A 553 8.03 -26.94 -21.79
N ILE A 554 7.80 -25.62 -21.94
CA ILE A 554 6.51 -25.01 -21.63
C ILE A 554 5.56 -25.25 -22.80
N ARG A 555 4.64 -26.20 -22.61
CA ARG A 555 3.64 -26.58 -23.62
C ARG A 555 2.32 -25.84 -23.37
N LEU A 556 2.01 -24.88 -24.24
CA LEU A 556 0.85 -23.99 -24.07
C LEU A 556 -0.50 -24.71 -24.24
N ASP A 557 -0.52 -25.81 -24.98
CA ASP A 557 -1.66 -26.70 -25.18
C ASP A 557 -2.01 -27.55 -23.95
N GLU A 558 -1.06 -27.72 -23.02
CA GLU A 558 -1.28 -28.43 -21.75
C GLU A 558 -1.66 -27.50 -20.59
N LEU A 559 -1.89 -26.20 -20.84
CA LEU A 559 -2.22 -25.27 -19.78
C LEU A 559 -3.54 -25.61 -19.10
N LYS A 560 -3.52 -25.47 -17.78
CA LYS A 560 -4.69 -25.61 -16.93
C LYS A 560 -5.26 -24.25 -16.61
N TYR A 561 -6.57 -24.20 -16.42
CA TYR A 561 -7.31 -22.98 -16.15
C TYR A 561 -8.25 -23.16 -14.97
N ALA A 562 -8.35 -22.13 -14.14
CA ALA A 562 -9.32 -22.06 -13.06
C ALA A 562 -9.95 -20.67 -13.01
N VAL A 563 -11.27 -20.62 -12.87
CA VAL A 563 -12.00 -19.37 -12.63
C VAL A 563 -12.58 -19.39 -11.24
N GLY A 564 -12.77 -18.23 -10.63
CA GLY A 564 -13.37 -18.22 -9.30
C GLY A 564 -13.72 -16.85 -8.79
N THR A 565 -14.24 -16.86 -7.57
CA THR A 565 -14.61 -15.66 -6.84
C THR A 565 -14.22 -15.80 -5.39
N GLY A 566 -14.09 -14.66 -4.70
CA GLY A 566 -13.78 -14.66 -3.29
C GLY A 566 -14.29 -13.43 -2.56
N LEU A 567 -14.47 -13.60 -1.27
CA LEU A 567 -14.78 -12.53 -0.32
C LEU A 567 -13.49 -12.09 0.38
N ARG A 568 -13.39 -10.80 0.66
CA ARG A 568 -12.29 -10.19 1.43
C ARG A 568 -12.87 -9.41 2.59
N TYR A 569 -12.30 -9.56 3.78
CA TYR A 569 -12.57 -8.68 4.92
C TYR A 569 -11.28 -7.98 5.32
N ASN A 570 -11.20 -6.68 5.03
CA ASN A 570 -10.03 -5.85 5.31
C ASN A 570 -9.84 -5.66 6.82
N THR A 571 -8.73 -6.16 7.35
CA THR A 571 -8.32 -5.97 8.73
C THR A 571 -7.07 -5.07 8.80
N LEU A 572 -6.65 -4.72 10.01
CA LEU A 572 -5.43 -3.95 10.24
C LEU A 572 -4.16 -4.65 9.71
N ILE A 573 -4.17 -5.99 9.70
CA ILE A 573 -3.03 -6.83 9.29
C ILE A 573 -3.14 -7.34 7.85
N GLY A 574 -4.11 -6.84 7.07
CA GLY A 574 -4.39 -7.27 5.70
C GLY A 574 -5.78 -7.91 5.54
N PRO A 575 -6.21 -8.23 4.30
CA PRO A 575 -7.52 -8.82 4.06
C PRO A 575 -7.56 -10.30 4.47
N LEU A 576 -8.53 -10.70 5.29
CA LEU A 576 -8.93 -12.10 5.40
C LEU A 576 -9.62 -12.49 4.10
N ARG A 577 -9.21 -13.60 3.48
CA ARG A 577 -9.75 -14.06 2.19
C ARG A 577 -10.44 -15.41 2.29
N ILE A 578 -11.60 -15.50 1.65
CA ILE A 578 -12.28 -16.76 1.34
C ILE A 578 -12.38 -16.81 -0.19
N ASP A 579 -11.83 -17.85 -0.81
CA ASP A 579 -11.86 -18.06 -2.26
C ASP A 579 -12.53 -19.38 -2.60
N ILE A 580 -13.29 -19.38 -3.69
CA ILE A 580 -13.85 -20.56 -4.33
C ILE A 580 -13.34 -20.55 -5.76
N GLY A 581 -12.57 -21.57 -6.13
CA GLY A 581 -12.11 -21.76 -7.50
C GLY A 581 -12.72 -23.00 -8.15
N TYR A 582 -12.91 -22.91 -9.46
CA TYR A 582 -13.45 -23.94 -10.32
C TYR A 582 -12.43 -24.26 -11.43
N ALA A 583 -11.89 -25.47 -11.44
CA ALA A 583 -11.00 -25.96 -12.49
C ALA A 583 -11.79 -26.27 -13.77
N LEU A 584 -11.41 -25.63 -14.87
CA LEU A 584 -12.05 -25.80 -16.17
C LEU A 584 -11.65 -27.14 -16.82
N ASN A 585 -10.38 -27.51 -16.71
CA ASN A 585 -9.78 -28.67 -17.36
C ASN A 585 -8.83 -29.46 -16.42
N PRO A 586 -9.31 -29.94 -15.25
CA PRO A 586 -8.47 -30.62 -14.26
C PRO A 586 -7.89 -31.93 -14.79
N GLU A 587 -6.81 -32.41 -14.17
CA GLU A 587 -6.34 -33.78 -14.30
C GLU A 587 -7.42 -34.79 -13.84
N PRO A 588 -7.43 -36.03 -14.38
CA PRO A 588 -8.23 -37.11 -13.82
C PRO A 588 -8.00 -37.24 -12.31
N GLY A 589 -9.05 -37.50 -11.53
CA GLY A 589 -8.97 -37.61 -10.06
C GLY A 589 -8.99 -36.28 -9.30
N ILE A 590 -8.79 -35.13 -9.96
CA ILE A 590 -8.87 -33.82 -9.31
C ILE A 590 -10.31 -33.27 -9.36
N GLY A 591 -10.87 -33.04 -8.17
CA GLY A 591 -12.17 -32.39 -8.02
C GLY A 591 -12.20 -30.97 -8.57
N ARG A 592 -13.30 -30.59 -9.23
CA ARG A 592 -13.42 -29.29 -9.92
C ARG A 592 -13.50 -28.09 -8.99
N PHE A 593 -14.01 -28.24 -7.77
CA PHE A 593 -14.17 -27.14 -6.82
C PHE A 593 -13.12 -27.19 -5.74
N GLN A 594 -12.52 -26.04 -5.43
CA GLN A 594 -11.61 -25.85 -4.31
C GLN A 594 -12.03 -24.65 -3.47
N PHE A 595 -11.84 -24.79 -2.16
CA PHE A 595 -12.18 -23.77 -1.17
C PHE A 595 -10.92 -23.37 -0.40
N PHE A 596 -10.67 -22.07 -0.31
CA PHE A 596 -9.51 -21.55 0.40
C PHE A 596 -9.86 -20.48 1.40
N LEU A 597 -9.26 -20.59 2.58
CA LEU A 597 -9.26 -19.55 3.62
C LEU A 597 -7.80 -19.13 3.85
N SER A 598 -7.51 -17.84 3.82
CA SER A 598 -6.14 -17.34 4.07
C SER A 598 -6.15 -15.85 4.46
N ILE A 599 -4.97 -15.29 4.74
CA ILE A 599 -4.78 -13.86 5.06
C ILE A 599 -3.86 -13.24 4.00
N GLY A 600 -4.19 -12.04 3.56
CA GLY A 600 -3.49 -11.33 2.47
C GLY A 600 -4.12 -11.59 1.10
N GLN A 601 -3.73 -10.80 0.11
CA GLN A 601 -4.08 -11.08 -1.29
C GLN A 601 -3.35 -12.34 -1.79
N ALA A 602 -3.88 -12.99 -2.82
CA ALA A 602 -3.25 -14.19 -3.41
C ALA A 602 -1.86 -13.89 -3.98
N PHE A 603 -1.67 -12.67 -4.48
CA PHE A 603 -0.41 -12.11 -4.91
C PHE A 603 -0.44 -10.58 -4.90
#